data_AF-A0A377LUV6-F1
#
_entry.id   AF-A0A377LUV6-F1
#
_cell.length_a   1.000
_cell.length_b   1.000
_cell.length_c   1.000
_cell.angle_alpha   90.00
_cell.angle_beta   90.00
_cell.angle_gamma   90.00
#
_symmetry.space_group_name_H-M   'P 1'
#
loop_
_entity.id
_entity.type
_entity.pdbx_description
1 polymer ?
#
loop_
_entity_poly.entity_id
_entity_poly.type
_entity_poly.pdbx_seq_one_letter_code
_entity_poly.pdbx_strand_id
1 'polypeptide(L)'
;MAWDAGGSYVFVQRWEHNLKQLNRMSVQDQEMMIGRTKEANEEIDGDVRPVTSHLSRVDLKEDGKGLKIVRQSLPYGTASGTHGLYFCAYCARLYNIEQQLLSMFGDTDGKRDAMLRFTKPVTGGYYFAPSIERLLAL
;
A
#
# COMPACT_ATOMS: atom_id res chain seq x y z
N MET A 1 29.17 -10.40 9.42
CA MET A 1 27.80 -10.08 8.97
C MET A 1 27.85 -8.75 8.23
N ALA A 2 26.94 -8.53 7.27
CA ALA A 2 26.81 -7.21 6.64
C ALA A 2 26.40 -6.16 7.70
N TRP A 3 26.75 -4.89 7.48
CA TRP A 3 26.56 -3.82 8.46
C TRP A 3 25.08 -3.52 8.79
N ASP A 4 24.18 -3.95 7.91
CA ASP A 4 22.73 -3.76 7.94
C ASP A 4 21.98 -5.05 8.36
N ALA A 5 22.69 -6.13 8.69
CA ALA A 5 22.08 -7.37 9.14
C ALA A 5 21.21 -7.13 10.38
N GLY A 6 19.96 -7.59 10.33
CA GLY A 6 18.94 -7.34 11.35
C GLY A 6 18.21 -5.99 11.24
N GLY A 7 18.56 -5.16 10.24
CA GLY A 7 17.83 -3.94 9.91
C GLY A 7 16.71 -4.15 8.89
N SER A 8 15.91 -3.10 8.67
CA SER A 8 14.85 -3.08 7.66
C SER A 8 14.65 -1.67 7.12
N TYR A 9 14.27 -1.56 5.85
CA TYR A 9 13.70 -0.33 5.34
C TYR A 9 12.27 -0.18 5.84
N VAL A 10 11.86 1.07 6.05
CA VAL A 10 10.51 1.44 6.49
C VAL A 10 9.96 2.50 5.55
N PHE A 11 8.70 2.34 5.16
CA PHE A 11 7.94 3.36 4.46
C PHE A 11 6.68 3.69 5.23
N VAL A 12 6.42 4.98 5.44
CA VAL A 12 5.19 5.47 6.04
C VAL A 12 4.52 6.51 5.15
N GLN A 13 3.19 6.43 5.06
CA GLN A 13 2.38 7.32 4.25
C GLN A 13 1.00 7.47 4.88
N ARG A 14 0.62 8.70 5.24
CA ARG A 14 -0.70 8.98 5.81
C ARG A 14 -1.70 9.23 4.69
N TRP A 15 -2.81 8.50 4.71
CA TRP A 15 -3.90 8.61 3.75
C TRP A 15 -5.15 9.19 4.40
N GLU A 16 -5.74 10.21 3.78
CA GLU A 16 -7.01 10.79 4.22
C GLU A 16 -8.14 10.24 3.35
N HIS A 17 -9.17 9.69 3.99
CA HIS A 17 -10.31 9.09 3.29
C HIS A 17 -11.45 10.10 3.18
N ASN A 18 -12.11 10.12 2.03
CA ASN A 18 -13.41 10.75 1.84
C ASN A 18 -14.48 9.66 1.76
N LEU A 19 -14.96 9.23 2.92
CA LEU A 19 -15.96 8.15 2.99
C LEU A 19 -17.30 8.53 2.33
N LYS A 20 -17.61 9.83 2.23
CA LYS A 20 -18.78 10.31 1.47
C LYS A 20 -18.65 10.03 -0.02
N GLN A 21 -17.44 10.12 -0.60
CA GLN A 21 -17.19 9.71 -1.98
C GLN A 21 -17.26 8.19 -2.12
N LEU A 22 -16.64 7.44 -1.21
CA LEU A 22 -16.69 5.98 -1.23
C LEU A 22 -18.14 5.46 -1.18
N ASN A 23 -18.97 6.01 -0.29
CA ASN A 23 -20.36 5.59 -0.10
C ASN A 23 -21.30 5.94 -1.26
N ARG A 24 -20.86 6.73 -2.25
CA ARG A 24 -21.61 6.95 -3.50
C ARG A 24 -21.37 5.85 -4.52
N MET A 25 -20.31 5.06 -4.37
CA MET A 25 -20.01 3.94 -5.25
C MET A 25 -20.84 2.73 -4.85
N SER A 26 -21.34 1.99 -5.84
CA SER A 26 -21.93 0.67 -5.57
C SER A 26 -20.91 -0.26 -4.91
N VAL A 27 -21.36 -1.28 -4.19
CA VAL A 27 -20.42 -2.26 -3.59
C VAL A 27 -19.59 -2.93 -4.69
N GLN A 28 -20.21 -3.32 -5.81
CA GLN A 28 -19.54 -3.87 -6.98
C GLN A 28 -18.38 -2.98 -7.47
N ASP A 29 -18.61 -1.66 -7.58
CA ASP A 29 -17.56 -0.72 -8.02
C ASP A 29 -16.43 -0.59 -6.99
N GLN A 30 -16.74 -0.69 -5.70
CA GLN A 30 -15.72 -0.70 -4.63
C GLN A 30 -14.89 -1.99 -4.67
N GLU A 31 -15.53 -3.13 -4.90
CA GLU A 31 -14.87 -4.42 -5.04
C GLU A 31 -13.93 -4.43 -6.26
N MET A 32 -14.36 -3.89 -7.40
CA MET A 32 -13.52 -3.74 -8.59
C MET A 32 -12.40 -2.69 -8.41
N MET A 33 -12.61 -1.68 -7.55
CA MET A 33 -11.56 -0.74 -7.16
C MET A 33 -10.49 -1.40 -6.29
N ILE A 34 -10.85 -2.33 -5.41
CA ILE A 34 -9.91 -3.00 -4.49
C ILE A 34 -9.29 -4.27 -5.10
N GLY A 35 -10.06 -5.05 -5.85
CA GLY A 35 -9.71 -6.38 -6.36
C GLY A 35 -10.11 -7.53 -5.42
N ARG A 36 -10.98 -7.27 -4.42
CA ARG A 36 -11.51 -8.28 -3.49
C ARG A 36 -12.97 -7.99 -3.16
N THR A 37 -13.75 -9.03 -2.87
CA THR A 37 -15.13 -8.88 -2.40
C THR A 37 -15.17 -8.24 -1.02
N LYS A 38 -16.17 -7.40 -0.74
CA LYS A 38 -16.16 -6.51 0.41
C LYS A 38 -16.49 -7.24 1.72
N GLU A 39 -17.46 -8.15 1.68
CA GLU A 39 -17.94 -8.87 2.86
C GLU A 39 -17.12 -10.15 3.12
N ALA A 40 -16.98 -11.00 2.09
CA ALA A 40 -16.26 -12.26 2.20
C ALA A 40 -14.73 -12.12 2.08
N ASN A 41 -14.23 -10.97 1.62
CA ASN A 41 -12.80 -10.72 1.42
C ASN A 41 -12.14 -11.76 0.50
N GLU A 42 -12.86 -12.23 -0.52
CA GLU A 42 -12.35 -13.17 -1.52
C GLU A 42 -11.63 -12.41 -2.63
N GLU A 43 -10.56 -13.01 -3.17
CA GLU A 43 -9.85 -12.41 -4.30
C GLU A 43 -10.69 -12.51 -5.58
N ILE A 44 -10.83 -11.39 -6.29
CA ILE A 44 -11.42 -11.40 -7.64
C ILE A 44 -10.31 -11.74 -8.62
N ASP A 45 -10.55 -12.63 -9.57
CA ASP A 45 -9.54 -13.04 -10.55
C ASP A 45 -8.88 -11.82 -11.26
N GLY A 46 -7.56 -11.92 -11.45
CA GLY A 46 -6.75 -10.89 -12.12
C GLY A 46 -7.20 -10.58 -13.55
N ASP A 47 -7.75 -11.57 -14.26
CA ASP A 47 -8.25 -11.42 -15.63
C ASP A 47 -9.65 -10.78 -15.68
N VAL A 48 -10.35 -10.72 -14.54
CA VAL A 48 -11.71 -10.18 -14.42
C VAL A 48 -11.70 -8.78 -13.82
N ARG A 49 -10.79 -8.49 -12.87
CA ARG A 49 -10.69 -7.18 -12.22
C ARG A 49 -9.95 -6.15 -13.09
N PRO A 50 -10.26 -4.85 -12.97
CA PRO A 50 -9.54 -3.82 -13.69
C PRO A 50 -8.04 -3.82 -13.36
N VAL A 51 -7.21 -3.48 -14.35
CA VAL A 51 -5.76 -3.28 -14.14
C VAL A 51 -5.48 -2.18 -13.12
N THR A 52 -6.39 -1.21 -12.95
CA THR A 52 -6.30 -0.14 -11.95
C THR A 52 -6.76 -0.54 -10.55
N SER A 53 -7.30 -1.75 -10.36
CA SER A 53 -7.66 -2.25 -9.03
C SER A 53 -6.43 -2.28 -8.12
N HIS A 54 -6.61 -1.98 -6.83
CA HIS A 54 -5.48 -1.89 -5.90
C HIS A 54 -4.62 -3.16 -5.92
N LEU A 55 -5.25 -4.34 -5.89
CA LEU A 55 -4.53 -5.61 -5.94
C LEU A 55 -3.72 -5.78 -7.24
N SER A 56 -4.25 -5.36 -8.40
CA SER A 56 -3.50 -5.34 -9.67
C SER A 56 -2.40 -4.27 -9.74
N ARG A 57 -2.34 -3.32 -8.80
CA ARG A 57 -1.24 -2.35 -8.68
C ARG A 57 -0.14 -2.80 -7.72
N VAL A 58 -0.44 -3.68 -6.76
CA VAL A 58 0.51 -4.02 -5.69
C VAL A 58 0.87 -5.50 -5.58
N ASP A 59 0.08 -6.44 -6.12
CA ASP A 59 0.50 -7.85 -6.24
C ASP A 59 1.42 -8.04 -7.46
N LEU A 60 2.60 -7.45 -7.36
CA LEU A 60 3.61 -7.46 -8.41
C LEU A 60 4.50 -8.70 -8.30
N LYS A 61 4.90 -9.22 -9.47
CA LYS A 61 5.85 -10.33 -9.61
C LYS A 61 6.91 -9.98 -10.64
N GLU A 62 8.14 -10.38 -10.37
CA GLU A 62 9.27 -10.36 -11.31
C GLU A 62 9.75 -11.80 -11.48
N ASP A 63 9.74 -12.31 -12.72
CA ASP A 63 10.07 -13.70 -13.05
C ASP A 63 9.33 -14.73 -12.16
N GLY A 64 8.04 -14.45 -11.89
CA GLY A 64 7.19 -15.28 -11.03
C GLY A 64 7.38 -15.08 -9.52
N LYS A 65 8.40 -14.32 -9.08
CA LYS A 65 8.66 -14.03 -7.66
C LYS A 65 7.93 -12.76 -7.21
N GLY A 66 7.10 -12.88 -6.18
CA GLY A 66 6.35 -11.74 -5.65
C GLY A 66 7.21 -10.70 -4.94
N LEU A 67 6.95 -9.41 -5.19
CA LEU A 67 7.56 -8.28 -4.50
C LEU A 67 6.84 -8.01 -3.17
N LYS A 68 7.11 -8.88 -2.18
CA LYS A 68 6.39 -8.85 -0.90
C LYS A 68 6.94 -7.79 0.08
N ILE A 69 6.06 -7.30 0.93
CA ILE A 69 6.32 -6.33 2.02
C ILE A 69 5.57 -6.77 3.27
N VAL A 70 6.03 -6.35 4.46
CA VAL A 70 5.33 -6.59 5.74
C VAL A 70 4.60 -5.32 6.13
N ARG A 71 3.26 -5.33 6.10
CA ARG A 71 2.44 -4.15 6.42
C ARG A 71 2.12 -4.11 7.92
N GLN A 72 2.20 -2.93 8.51
CA GLN A 72 1.83 -2.59 9.88
C GLN A 72 0.84 -1.40 9.89
N SER A 73 0.08 -1.25 8.81
CA SER A 73 -0.86 -0.15 8.62
C SER A 73 -2.05 -0.27 9.56
N LEU A 74 -2.51 0.86 10.11
CA LEU A 74 -3.68 0.92 10.99
C LEU A 74 -4.61 2.07 10.61
N PRO A 75 -5.93 1.94 10.83
CA PRO A 75 -6.86 3.08 10.78
C PRO A 75 -6.50 4.14 11.81
N TYR A 76 -6.76 5.41 11.51
CA TYR A 76 -6.57 6.52 12.45
C TYR A 76 -7.64 7.61 12.27
N GLY A 77 -7.72 8.52 13.24
CA GLY A 77 -8.47 9.77 13.15
C GLY A 77 -9.74 9.79 13.99
N THR A 78 -10.65 10.69 13.66
CA THR A 78 -11.95 10.86 14.34
C THR A 78 -13.10 10.70 13.35
N ALA A 79 -14.24 10.22 13.82
CA ALA A 79 -15.43 10.01 12.97
C ALA A 79 -15.95 11.30 12.31
N SER A 80 -15.89 12.43 13.02
CA SER A 80 -16.37 13.73 12.53
C SER A 80 -15.29 14.59 11.86
N GLY A 81 -14.02 14.19 11.96
CA GLY A 81 -12.88 14.96 11.46
C GLY A 81 -12.08 14.19 10.41
N THR A 82 -10.77 14.46 10.35
CA THR A 82 -9.87 13.74 9.44
C THR A 82 -9.66 12.31 9.93
N HIS A 83 -9.83 11.35 9.02
CA HIS A 83 -9.62 9.93 9.27
C HIS A 83 -9.15 9.22 8.00
N GLY A 84 -8.56 8.04 8.19
CA GLY A 84 -8.15 7.19 7.08
C GLY A 84 -7.19 6.09 7.55
N LEU A 85 -6.21 5.78 6.71
CA LEU A 85 -5.22 4.74 6.98
C LEU A 85 -3.84 5.38 7.15
N TYR A 86 -3.15 5.04 8.24
CA TYR A 86 -1.73 5.31 8.34
C TYR A 86 -1.00 4.10 7.77
N PHE A 87 -0.54 4.21 6.52
CA PHE A 87 0.20 3.13 5.88
C PHE A 87 1.59 3.02 6.49
N CYS A 88 1.99 1.81 6.85
CA CYS A 88 3.33 1.50 7.33
C CYS A 88 3.76 0.15 6.74
N ALA A 89 4.96 0.09 6.16
CA ALA A 89 5.51 -1.14 5.64
C ALA A 89 7.00 -1.28 5.96
N TYR A 90 7.40 -2.51 6.25
CA TYR A 90 8.77 -2.95 6.40
C TYR A 90 9.17 -3.84 5.22
N CYS A 91 10.40 -3.71 4.75
CA CYS A 91 10.99 -4.62 3.78
C CYS A 91 12.51 -4.65 3.90
N ALA A 92 13.12 -5.82 3.68
CA ALA A 92 14.57 -5.95 3.58
C ALA A 92 15.13 -5.27 2.32
N ARG A 93 14.30 -5.01 1.30
CA ARG A 93 14.67 -4.29 0.09
C ARG A 93 13.68 -3.16 -0.15
N LEU A 94 14.15 -1.90 -0.07
CA LEU A 94 13.33 -0.73 -0.38
C LEU A 94 12.70 -0.82 -1.78
N TYR A 95 13.39 -1.48 -2.70
CA TYR A 95 12.95 -1.79 -4.05
C TYR A 95 11.50 -2.29 -4.14
N ASN A 96 11.10 -3.26 -3.30
CA ASN A 96 9.76 -3.84 -3.37
C ASN A 96 8.67 -2.79 -3.12
N ILE A 97 8.92 -1.88 -2.17
CA ILE A 97 7.99 -0.79 -1.84
C ILE A 97 7.94 0.21 -2.98
N GLU A 98 9.09 0.59 -3.52
CA GLU A 98 9.19 1.55 -4.61
C GLU A 98 8.48 1.06 -5.88
N GLN A 99 8.65 -0.20 -6.27
CA GLN A 99 7.95 -0.75 -7.44
C GLN A 99 6.42 -0.71 -7.29
N GLN A 100 5.91 -0.99 -6.08
CA GLN A 100 4.48 -0.85 -5.81
C GLN A 100 4.01 0.61 -5.90
N LEU A 101 4.81 1.57 -5.44
CA LEU A 101 4.47 2.99 -5.54
C LEU A 101 4.50 3.50 -6.99
N LEU A 102 5.55 3.16 -7.75
CA LEU A 102 5.64 3.50 -9.18
C LEU A 102 4.42 2.95 -9.94
N SER A 103 3.98 1.73 -9.61
CA SER A 103 2.77 1.15 -10.20
C SER A 103 1.49 1.86 -9.74
N MET A 104 1.35 2.19 -8.46
CA MET A 104 0.15 2.85 -7.93
C MET A 104 -0.03 4.27 -8.45
N PHE A 105 1.07 5.01 -8.63
CA PHE A 105 1.04 6.43 -9.01
C PHE A 105 1.21 6.67 -10.52
N GLY A 106 1.36 5.59 -11.28
CA GLY A 106 1.28 5.59 -12.74
C GLY A 106 2.60 5.81 -13.47
N ASP A 107 3.72 5.79 -12.75
CA ASP A 107 5.04 5.94 -13.33
C ASP A 107 5.46 4.70 -14.13
N THR A 108 4.97 3.52 -13.76
CA THR A 108 5.29 2.26 -14.48
C THR A 108 4.59 2.16 -15.84
N ASP A 109 3.30 2.47 -15.93
CA ASP A 109 2.46 2.13 -17.10
C ASP A 109 1.40 3.18 -17.47
N GLY A 110 1.49 4.39 -16.87
CA GLY A 110 0.56 5.49 -17.06
C GLY A 110 -0.78 5.34 -16.35
N LYS A 111 -1.05 4.22 -15.65
CA LYS A 111 -2.34 3.93 -15.01
C LYS A 111 -2.20 4.04 -13.50
N ARG A 112 -3.15 4.75 -12.90
CA ARG A 112 -3.14 5.01 -11.45
C ARG A 112 -4.10 4.09 -10.71
N ASP A 113 -3.78 3.88 -9.43
CA ASP A 113 -4.61 3.13 -8.49
C ASP A 113 -6.02 3.73 -8.36
N ALA A 114 -7.04 2.88 -8.48
CA ALA A 114 -8.43 3.28 -8.41
C ALA A 114 -8.85 3.83 -7.03
N MET A 115 -8.14 3.51 -5.95
CA MET A 115 -8.43 4.07 -4.61
C MET A 115 -8.26 5.59 -4.55
N LEU A 116 -7.49 6.18 -5.47
CA LEU A 116 -7.34 7.64 -5.58
C LEU A 116 -8.67 8.37 -5.86
N ARG A 117 -9.73 7.63 -6.20
CA ARG A 117 -11.10 8.16 -6.33
C ARG A 117 -11.71 8.64 -5.01
N PHE A 118 -11.30 8.07 -3.87
CA PHE A 118 -11.88 8.41 -2.55
C PHE A 118 -10.83 8.73 -1.48
N THR A 119 -9.57 8.36 -1.67
CA THR A 119 -8.52 8.66 -0.70
C THR A 119 -7.26 9.20 -1.35
N LYS A 120 -6.48 9.99 -0.62
CA LYS A 120 -5.24 10.59 -1.10
C LYS A 120 -4.15 10.51 -0.03
N PRO A 121 -2.88 10.30 -0.41
CA PRO A 121 -1.76 10.43 0.50
C PRO A 121 -1.49 11.92 0.76
N VAL A 122 -1.13 12.27 2.00
CA VAL A 122 -0.82 13.66 2.41
C VAL A 122 0.53 13.79 3.12
N THR A 123 1.22 12.68 3.35
CA THR A 123 2.62 12.62 3.79
C THR A 123 3.35 11.52 3.02
N GLY A 124 4.66 11.38 3.19
CA GLY A 124 5.42 10.25 2.66
C GLY A 124 6.87 10.33 3.12
N GLY A 125 7.44 9.21 3.56
CA GLY A 125 8.83 9.16 3.99
C GLY A 125 9.40 7.76 4.05
N TYR A 126 10.65 7.63 3.61
CA TYR A 126 11.46 6.43 3.77
C TYR A 126 12.43 6.59 4.94
N TYR A 127 12.62 5.49 5.67
CA TYR A 127 13.52 5.42 6.81
C TYR A 127 14.25 4.08 6.78
N PHE A 128 15.33 4.01 7.55
CA PHE A 128 16.03 2.77 7.85
C PHE A 128 15.94 2.50 9.36
N ALA A 129 15.43 1.33 9.72
CA ALA A 129 15.43 0.83 11.08
C ALA A 129 16.65 -0.09 11.25
N PRO A 130 17.73 0.34 11.93
CA PRO A 130 18.89 -0.51 12.17
C PRO A 130 18.55 -1.67 13.12
N SER A 131 19.42 -2.67 13.18
CA SER A 131 19.36 -3.68 14.24
C SER A 131 19.56 -3.03 15.61
N ILE A 132 19.10 -3.72 16.66
CA ILE A 132 19.26 -3.24 18.04
C ILE A 132 20.75 -3.08 18.37
N GLU A 133 21.57 -4.05 17.98
CA GLU A 133 23.02 -4.01 18.18
C GLU A 133 23.65 -2.78 17.50
N ARG A 134 23.21 -2.44 16.29
CA ARG A 134 23.71 -1.27 15.57
C ARG A 134 23.23 0.04 16.19
N LEU A 135 21.99 0.09 16.67
CA LEU A 135 21.43 1.26 17.35
C LEU A 135 22.15 1.57 18.66
N LEU A 136 22.46 0.53 19.44
CA LEU A 136 23.19 0.65 20.73
C LEU A 136 24.67 1.00 20.56
N ALA A 137 25.20 0.90 19.34
CA ALA A 137 26.61 1.19 19.01
C ALA A 137 26.80 2.56 18.31
N LEU A 138 25.78 3.43 18.32
CA LEU A 138 25.91 4.83 17.91
C LEU A 138 26.64 5.66 18.96
#